data_AF-A0A0A3YJN9-F1
#
_entry.id   AF-A0A0A3YJN9-F1
#
_cell.length_a   1.000
_cell.length_b   1.000
_cell.length_c   1.000
_cell.angle_alpha   90.00
_cell.angle_beta   90.00
_cell.angle_gamma   90.00
#
_symmetry.space_group_name_H-M   'P 1'
#
loop_
_entity.id
_entity.type
_entity.pdbx_description
1 polymer ?
#
loop_
_entity_poly.entity_id
_entity_poly.type
_entity_poly.pdbx_seq_one_letter_code
_entity_poly.pdbx_strand_id
1 'polypeptide(L)' 'MKYDPEILAHAKAFVNGLKAGKNAHVPALRFAQWQEFMTAVRNQKEPAA' A
#
# COMPACT_ATOMS: atom_id res chain seq x y z
N MET A 1 -0.58 -14.57 -6.22
CA MET A 1 -0.76 -13.16 -6.61
C MET A 1 0.61 -12.49 -6.59
N LYS A 2 1.19 -12.21 -7.76
CA LYS A 2 2.42 -11.41 -7.85
C LYS A 2 1.99 -9.97 -7.97
N TYR A 3 1.92 -9.25 -6.85
CA TYR A 3 1.72 -7.81 -6.90
C TYR A 3 2.90 -7.16 -7.61
N ASP A 4 2.62 -6.14 -8.42
CA ASP A 4 3.68 -5.34 -9.01
C ASP A 4 4.61 -4.80 -7.89
N PRO A 5 5.93 -4.98 -7.99
CA PRO A 5 6.86 -4.57 -6.95
C PRO A 5 6.80 -3.05 -6.68
N GLU A 6 6.41 -2.27 -7.69
CA GLU A 6 6.16 -0.83 -7.57
C GLU A 6 4.96 -0.54 -6.64
N ILE A 7 3.87 -1.30 -6.78
CA ILE A 7 2.67 -1.16 -5.93
C ILE A 7 2.99 -1.51 -4.48
N LEU A 8 3.82 -2.53 -4.25
CA LEU A 8 4.28 -2.90 -2.91
C LEU A 8 5.15 -1.80 -2.29
N ALA A 9 6.04 -1.19 -3.06
CA ALA A 9 6.88 -0.08 -2.61
C ALA A 9 6.04 1.13 -2.20
N HIS A 10 5.04 1.50 -3.01
CA HIS A 10 4.10 2.57 -2.68
C HIS A 10 3.25 2.25 -1.46
N ALA A 11 2.71 1.03 -1.36
CA ALA A 11 1.92 0.60 -0.20
C ALA A 11 2.75 0.64 1.08
N LYS A 12 4.03 0.24 1.02
CA LYS A 12 4.95 0.30 2.15
C LYS A 12 5.26 1.75 2.56
N ALA A 13 5.52 2.63 1.60
CA ALA A 13 5.71 4.05 1.86
C ALA A 13 4.47 4.68 2.51
N PHE A 14 3.28 4.32 2.02
CA PHE A 14 2.00 4.76 2.59
C PHE A 14 1.81 4.28 4.03
N VAL A 15 1.99 2.97 4.29
CA VAL A 15 1.86 2.39 5.64
C VAL A 15 2.89 2.99 6.60
N ASN A 16 4.13 3.19 6.15
CA ASN A 16 5.18 3.79 6.96
C ASN A 16 4.88 5.27 7.28
N GLY A 17 4.33 6.02 6.31
CA GLY A 17 3.83 7.39 6.53
C GLY A 17 2.74 7.43 7.58
N LEU A 18 1.75 6.53 7.48
CA LEU A 18 0.70 6.37 8.49
C LEU A 18 1.26 6.01 9.87
N LYS A 19 2.23 5.10 9.96
CA LYS A 19 2.88 4.71 11.23
C LYS A 19 3.69 5.86 11.85
N ALA A 20 4.30 6.70 11.00
CA ALA A 20 5.05 7.88 11.43
C ALA A 20 4.15 9.08 11.80
N GLY A 21 2.82 8.94 11.75
CA GLY A 21 1.88 10.03 12.00
C GLY A 21 1.93 11.14 10.95
N LYS A 22 2.51 10.87 9.78
CA LYS A 22 2.61 11.81 8.66
C LYS A 22 1.47 11.56 7.66
N ASN A 23 1.11 12.59 6.90
CA ASN A 23 0.17 12.44 5.78
C ASN A 23 0.74 11.42 4.79
N ALA A 24 0.06 10.28 4.67
CA ALA A 24 0.44 9.24 3.75
C ALA A 24 -0.10 9.60 2.35
N HIS A 25 0.81 9.70 1.38
CA HIS A 25 0.46 10.09 0.02
C HIS A 25 -0.06 8.88 -0.76
N VAL A 26 -1.24 9.04 -1.33
CA VAL A 26 -1.83 8.08 -2.25
C VAL A 26 -1.31 8.36 -3.66
N PRO A 27 -0.58 7.43 -4.30
CA PRO A 27 -0.15 7.61 -5.69
C PRO A 27 -1.35 7.61 -6.65
N ALA A 28 -1.24 8.37 -7.74
CA ALA A 28 -2.23 8.39 -8.81
C ALA A 28 -2.17 7.07 -9.61
N LEU A 29 -2.97 6.10 -9.19
CA LEU A 29 -3.04 4.76 -9.77
C LEU A 29 -4.29 4.58 -10.62
N ARG A 30 -4.22 3.72 -11.64
CA ARG A 30 -5.41 3.26 -12.37
C ARG A 30 -6.25 2.36 -11.47
N PHE A 31 -7.55 2.22 -11.76
CA PHE A 31 -8.47 1.45 -10.93
C PHE A 31 -8.02 -0.01 -10.65
N ALA A 32 -7.46 -0.69 -11.65
CA ALA A 32 -6.90 -2.04 -11.47
C ALA A 32 -5.73 -2.06 -10.46
N GLN A 33 -4.82 -1.10 -10.57
CA GLN A 33 -3.67 -0.92 -9.68
C GLN A 33 -4.08 -0.43 -8.29
N TRP A 34 -5.19 0.30 -8.21
CA TRP A 34 -5.76 0.78 -6.95
C TRP A 34 -6.23 -0.37 -6.06
N GLN A 35 -6.90 -1.36 -6.66
CA GLN A 35 -7.34 -2.55 -5.94
C GLN A 35 -6.15 -3.36 -5.41
N GLU A 36 -5.09 -3.49 -6.20
CA GLU A 36 -3.84 -4.14 -5.78
C GLU A 36 -3.14 -3.38 -4.65
N PHE A 37 -3.07 -2.05 -4.75
CA PHE A 37 -2.51 -1.18 -3.72
C PHE A 37 -3.25 -1.31 -2.39
N MET A 38 -4.58 -1.21 -2.40
CA MET A 38 -5.39 -1.32 -1.18
C MET A 38 -5.26 -2.70 -0.53
N THR A 39 -5.15 -3.77 -1.34
CA THR A 39 -4.92 -5.13 -0.84
C THR A 39 -3.52 -5.25 -0.21
N ALA A 40 -2.50 -4.67 -0.84
CA ALA A 40 -1.15 -4.64 -0.29
C ALA A 40 -1.05 -3.82 1.01
N VAL A 41 -1.72 -2.66 1.09
CA VAL A 41 -1.79 -1.85 2.31
C VAL A 41 -2.49 -2.62 3.43
N ARG A 42 -3.58 -3.32 3.12
CA ARG A 42 -4.30 -4.15 4.09
C ARG A 42 -3.42 -5.29 4.62
N ASN A 43 -2.77 -6.04 3.74
CA ASN A 43 -1.86 -7.13 4.12
C ASN A 43 -0.65 -6.65 4.94
N GLN A 44 -0.23 -5.39 4.78
CA GLN A 44 0.85 -4.80 5.60
C GLN A 44 0.38 -4.24 6.94
N LYS A 45 -0.94 -4.02 7.10
CA LYS A 45 -1.57 -3.48 8.32
C LYS A 45 -2.13 -4.58 9.22
N GLU A 46 -2.61 -5.69 8.66
CA GLU A 46 -2.89 -6.91 9.43
C GLU A 46 -1.57 -7.64 9.71
N PRO A 47 -1.09 -7.76 10.97
CA PRO A 47 -0.13 -8.79 11.29
C PRO A 47 -0.83 -10.13 11.02
N ALA A 48 -0.24 -10.96 10.17
CA ALA A 48 -0.73 -12.31 9.93
C ALA A 48 -0.96 -13.00 11.29
N ALA A 49 -2.23 -13.28 11.60
CA ALA A 49 -2.65 -14.14 12.69
C ALA A 49 -2.35 -15.60 12.33
#